data_AF-A0A7Y2L119-F1
#
_entry.id   AF-A0A7Y2L119-F1
#
_cell.length_a   1.000
_cell.length_b   1.000
_cell.length_c   1.000
_cell.angle_alpha   90.00
_cell.angle_beta   90.00
_cell.angle_gamma   90.00
#
_symmetry.space_group_name_H-M   'P 1'
#
loop_
_entity.id
_entity.type
_entity.pdbx_description
1 polymer ?
#
loop_
_entity_poly.entity_id
_entity_poly.type
_entity_poly.pdbx_seq_one_letter_code
_entity_poly.pdbx_strand_id
1 'polypeptide(L)' 'TADYQYSEAMKNSGVVWTRDKLAAYIEAPKKVVSGTRMIFWGISDPEKIDNLLAYLETFQGQ' A
#
# COMPACT_ATOMS: atom_id res chain seq x y z
N THR A 1 -6.83 14.32 3.90
CA THR A 1 -6.91 14.91 5.26
C THR A 1 -5.70 14.47 6.07
N ALA A 2 -5.16 15.33 6.93
CA ALA A 2 -3.95 15.04 7.74
C ALA A 2 -4.30 14.38 9.11
N ASP A 3 -5.51 13.84 9.22
CA ASP A 3 -6.10 13.29 10.43
C ASP A 3 -5.70 11.85 10.71
N TYR A 4 -5.31 11.08 9.68
CA TYR A 4 -4.88 9.70 9.87
C TYR A 4 -3.52 9.58 10.59
N GLN A 5 -3.52 8.89 11.73
CA GLN A 5 -2.33 8.68 12.55
C GLN A 5 -1.50 7.49 12.04
N TYR A 6 -0.71 7.74 10.99
CA TYR A 6 0.25 6.77 10.48
C TYR A 6 1.23 6.28 11.56
N SER A 7 1.67 5.03 11.44
CA SER A 7 2.83 4.51 12.19
C SER A 7 4.07 5.34 11.90
N GLU A 8 5.00 5.45 12.85
CA GLU A 8 6.29 6.12 12.65
C GLU A 8 7.04 5.55 11.43
N ALA A 9 7.02 4.22 11.27
CA ALA A 9 7.61 3.55 10.11
C ALA A 9 7.05 4.07 8.77
N MET A 10 5.73 4.15 8.65
CA MET A 10 5.08 4.67 7.43
C MET A 10 5.37 6.16 7.21
N LYS A 11 5.33 6.99 8.26
CA LYS A 11 5.67 8.43 8.19
C LYS A 11 7.09 8.63 7.65
N ASN A 12 8.02 7.80 8.09
CA ASN A 12 9.44 7.89 7.74
C ASN A 12 9.82 7.03 6.53
N SER A 13 8.87 6.36 5.87
CA SER A 13 9.16 5.38 4.82
C SER A 13 9.70 6.00 3.53
N GLY A 14 9.40 7.28 3.27
CA GLY A 14 9.76 7.96 2.02
C GLY A 14 9.09 7.36 0.77
N VAL A 15 8.10 6.48 0.94
CA VAL A 15 7.43 5.79 -0.17
C VAL A 15 6.58 6.79 -0.94
N VAL A 16 6.84 6.87 -2.25
CA VAL A 16 5.95 7.50 -3.22
C VAL A 16 5.06 6.41 -3.81
N TRP A 17 3.74 6.59 -3.73
CA TRP A 17 2.77 5.59 -4.18
C TRP A 17 2.65 5.58 -5.71
N THR A 18 3.53 4.81 -6.35
CA THR A 18 3.39 4.39 -7.74
C THR A 18 2.68 3.04 -7.81
N ARG A 19 2.16 2.66 -8.99
CA ARG A 19 1.49 1.37 -9.20
C ARG A 19 2.35 0.19 -8.70
N ASP A 20 3.62 0.15 -9.09
CA ASP A 20 4.55 -0.93 -8.70
C ASP A 20 4.82 -0.96 -7.19
N LYS A 21 4.95 0.22 -6.55
CA LYS A 21 5.18 0.29 -5.10
C LYS A 21 3.93 -0.11 -4.32
N LEU A 22 2.75 0.27 -4.81
CA LEU A 22 1.49 -0.14 -4.22
C LEU A 22 1.27 -1.65 -4.39
N ALA A 23 1.59 -2.21 -5.56
CA ALA A 23 1.55 -3.65 -5.81
C ALA A 23 2.41 -4.43 -4.80
N ALA A 24 3.69 -4.04 -4.66
CA ALA A 24 4.61 -4.67 -3.71
C ALA A 24 4.14 -4.51 -2.25
N TYR A 25 3.55 -3.36 -1.91
CA TYR A 25 3.02 -3.12 -0.57
C TYR A 25 1.78 -3.98 -0.28
N ILE A 26 0.88 -4.17 -1.25
CA ILE A 26 -0.28 -5.07 -1.11
C ILE A 26 0.17 -6.54 -1.04
N GLU A 27 1.22 -6.91 -1.77
CA GLU A 27 1.77 -8.27 -1.73
C GLU A 27 2.37 -8.60 -0.35
N ALA A 28 3.13 -7.67 0.25
CA ALA A 28 3.75 -7.89 1.55
C ALA A 28 4.03 -6.57 2.30
N PRO A 29 3.03 -6.01 3.01
CA PRO A 29 3.14 -4.68 3.62
C PRO A 29 4.32 -4.54 4.59
N LYS A 30 4.54 -5.57 5.42
CA LYS A 30 5.62 -5.60 6.40
C LYS A 30 7.02 -5.69 5.77
N LYS A 31 7.14 -6.25 4.55
CA LYS A 31 8.42 -6.29 3.83
C LYS A 31 8.78 -4.93 3.26
N VAL A 32 7.78 -4.18 2.79
CA VAL A 32 7.98 -2.86 2.18
C VAL A 32 8.13 -1.77 3.26
N VAL A 33 7.31 -1.80 4.31
CA VAL A 33 7.39 -0.87 5.45
C VAL A 33 7.40 -1.67 6.75
N SER A 34 8.60 -2.01 7.22
CA SER A 34 8.79 -2.71 8.50
C SER A 34 8.30 -1.83 9.66
N GLY A 35 7.40 -2.35 10.49
CA GLY A 35 6.76 -1.59 11.56
C GLY A 35 5.50 -0.83 11.14
N THR A 36 4.98 -1.06 9.93
CA THR A 36 3.65 -0.57 9.55
C THR A 36 2.57 -1.11 10.50
N ARG A 37 1.59 -0.25 10.84
CA ARG A 37 0.40 -0.65 11.62
C ARG A 37 -0.61 -1.46 10.80
N MET A 38 -0.41 -1.61 9.50
CA MET A 38 -1.25 -2.44 8.65
C MET A 38 -0.96 -3.92 8.91
N ILE A 39 -1.77 -4.55 9.76
CA ILE A 39 -1.70 -5.99 10.06
C ILE A 39 -2.43 -6.76 8.95
N PHE A 40 -1.82 -6.77 7.78
CA PHE A 40 -2.31 -7.50 6.62
C PHE A 40 -1.22 -8.49 6.14
N TRP A 41 -1.62 -9.73 5.87
CA TRP A 41 -0.71 -10.79 5.44
C TRP A 41 -0.23 -10.62 4.00
N GLY A 42 -0.98 -9.89 3.19
CA GLY A 42 -0.70 -9.66 1.79
C GLY A 42 -1.58 -10.48 0.84
N ILE A 43 -1.47 -10.20 -0.45
CA ILE A 43 -2.08 -10.98 -1.54
C ILE A 43 -0.94 -11.55 -2.38
N SER A 44 -0.80 -12.87 -2.46
CA SER A 44 0.26 -13.50 -3.28
C SER A 44 -0.12 -13.71 -4.74
N ASP A 45 -1.41 -13.53 -5.05
CA ASP A 45 -1.96 -13.72 -6.39
C ASP A 45 -1.79 -12.43 -7.22
N PRO A 46 -0.96 -12.45 -8.27
CA PRO A 46 -0.66 -11.26 -9.05
C PRO A 46 -1.88 -10.74 -9.82
N GLU A 47 -2.79 -11.61 -10.27
CA GLU A 47 -4.00 -11.20 -11.00
C GLU A 47 -4.94 -10.44 -10.06
N LYS A 48 -5.06 -10.88 -8.81
CA LYS A 48 -5.86 -10.15 -7.80
C LYS A 48 -5.26 -8.80 -7.46
N ILE A 49 -3.94 -8.69 -7.38
CA ILE A 49 -3.27 -7.40 -7.17
C ILE A 49 -3.56 -6.48 -8.36
N ASP A 50 -3.38 -6.96 -9.59
CA ASP A 50 -3.56 -6.15 -10.80
C ASP A 50 -5.01 -5.65 -10.94
N ASN A 51 -5.98 -6.53 -10.69
CA ASN A 51 -7.40 -6.18 -10.67
C ASN A 51 -7.74 -5.15 -9.58
N LEU A 52 -7.19 -5.31 -8.38
CA LEU A 52 -7.37 -4.35 -7.29
C LEU A 52 -6.79 -2.97 -7.65
N LEU A 53 -5.58 -2.93 -8.21
CA LEU A 53 -4.94 -1.70 -8.64
C LEU A 53 -5.72 -1.02 -9.77
N ALA A 54 -6.19 -1.78 -10.76
CA ALA A 54 -7.05 -1.28 -11.82
C ALA A 54 -8.35 -0.68 -11.27
N TYR A 55 -8.97 -1.32 -10.28
CA TYR A 55 -10.14 -0.77 -9.60
C TYR A 55 -9.82 0.53 -8.86
N LEU A 56 -8.72 0.58 -8.09
CA LEU A 56 -8.32 1.78 -7.35
C LEU A 56 -8.03 2.98 -8.28
N GLU A 57 -7.45 2.74 -9.46
CA GLU A 57 -7.20 3.79 -10.46
C GLU A 57 -8.47 4.44 -11.03
N THR A 58 -9.63 3.79 -10.89
CA THR A 58 -10.91 4.41 -11.28
C THR A 58 -11.31 5.57 -10.36
N PHE A 59 -10.71 5.68 -9.17
CA PHE A 59 -10.95 6.75 -8.20
C PHE A 59 -9.83 7.78 -8.29
N GLN A 60 -9.86 8.67 -9.29
CA GLN A 60 -8.92 9.79 -9.35
C GLN A 60 -9.38 10.94 -8.43
N GLY A 61 -8.54 11.25 -7.42
CA GLY A 61 -8.46 12.50 -6.66
C GLY A 61 -9.78 13.21 -6.33
N GLN A 62 -10.45 12.79 -5.25
CA GLN A 62 -11.27 13.71 -4.46
C GLN A 62 -10.41 14.53 -3.49
#